data_AF-A0A7X3PGM7-F1
#
_entry.id   AF-A0A7X3PGM7-F1
#
_cell.length_a   1.000
_cell.length_b   1.000
_cell.length_c   1.000
_cell.angle_alpha   90.00
_cell.angle_beta   90.00
_cell.angle_gamma   90.00
#
_symmetry.space_group_name_H-M   'P 1'
#
loop_
_entity.id
_entity.type
_entity.pdbx_description
1 polymer ?
#
loop_
_entity_poly.entity_id
_entity_poly.type
_entity_poly.pdbx_seq_one_letter_code
_entity_poly.pdbx_strand_id
1 'polypeptide(L)'
;MKGPMDADDLLASRAAEDSDFRERLLRNPRETIEAEFGVTLAEDHEIHVHEETYAATHVVLPPRSKLSEAEREEARTGAASLEFLRRTLHDPAPPLRPPAPKEEGARSSGATSGALARAAREGIRRGLAFLESAIDENGAWHCIRFNVADPEIPRHFERPPFVSALCALALESSDEPQARAICTATKAYLIDTIEYPGWWRYYRHLPPDLDSTSLCSLVIGTHPWIWLGRNVPGMLANRDEAGRFMTWVLAEDEPDVVSRFRIEADPVVNANVLAYLGDHPGTRDARRWLEALVTEGNLEGSSKWYPDTVSIYYAITRAMIRAEPALDPLRPVLADRILGLRDEEGGFGNVIQTAQAVTALYNIGSLERIDAKREVEMLMSLQREDGSWPELLAFGDQTLKWGVVGQIGHGSEAVTSAFCIEALERLVEVLGT
;
A
#
# COMPACT_ATOMS: atom_id res chain seq x y z
N MET A 1 3.62 9.90 -13.53
CA MET A 1 2.60 10.96 -13.41
C MET A 1 3.03 11.84 -12.23
N LYS A 2 3.22 13.16 -12.41
CA LYS A 2 3.48 14.05 -11.27
C LYS A 2 2.31 13.90 -10.29
N GLY A 3 2.58 13.82 -8.98
CA GLY A 3 1.57 13.50 -7.96
C GLY A 3 0.35 14.42 -7.99
N PRO A 4 -0.73 14.09 -7.24
CA PRO A 4 -2.02 14.81 -7.21
C PRO A 4 -1.95 16.23 -6.62
N MET A 5 -0.78 16.88 -6.64
CA MET A 5 -0.61 18.22 -6.11
C MET A 5 -1.37 19.23 -6.97
N ASP A 6 -2.37 19.84 -6.33
CA ASP A 6 -3.02 21.08 -6.74
C ASP A 6 -3.79 21.01 -8.07
N ALA A 7 -4.44 19.89 -8.38
CA ALA A 7 -5.32 19.85 -9.55
C ALA A 7 -6.43 20.94 -9.48
N ASP A 8 -6.97 21.23 -8.29
CA ASP A 8 -7.91 22.35 -8.07
C ASP A 8 -7.26 23.71 -8.46
N ASP A 9 -6.07 24.01 -7.93
CA ASP A 9 -5.37 25.27 -8.22
C ASP A 9 -4.88 25.36 -9.68
N LEU A 10 -4.49 24.23 -10.28
CA LEU A 10 -4.14 24.15 -11.70
C LEU A 10 -5.36 24.43 -12.58
N LEU A 11 -6.53 23.88 -12.25
CA LEU A 11 -7.78 24.17 -12.93
C LEU A 11 -8.14 25.65 -12.81
N ALA A 12 -8.07 26.20 -11.59
CA ALA A 12 -8.37 27.60 -11.34
C ALA A 12 -7.41 28.55 -12.08
N SER A 13 -6.10 28.26 -12.03
CA SER A 13 -5.07 29.01 -12.73
C SER A 13 -5.28 28.97 -14.25
N ARG A 14 -5.52 27.77 -14.82
CA ARG A 14 -5.77 27.61 -16.25
C ARG A 14 -7.04 28.34 -16.70
N ALA A 15 -8.11 28.28 -15.90
CA ALA A 15 -9.36 29.01 -16.15
C ALA A 15 -9.25 30.53 -15.96
N ALA A 16 -8.20 31.02 -15.31
CA ALA A 16 -7.90 32.45 -15.23
C ALA A 16 -7.11 32.94 -16.46
N GLU A 17 -6.25 32.10 -17.03
CA GLU A 17 -5.40 32.43 -18.17
C GLU A 17 -6.09 32.22 -19.53
N ASP A 18 -7.03 31.27 -19.61
CA ASP A 18 -7.66 30.83 -20.86
C ASP A 18 -9.19 30.83 -20.74
N SER A 19 -9.84 31.81 -21.37
CA SER A 19 -11.30 31.96 -21.36
C SER A 19 -12.02 30.83 -22.07
N ASP A 20 -11.43 30.28 -23.14
CA ASP A 20 -12.03 29.19 -23.91
C ASP A 20 -11.98 27.90 -23.09
N PHE A 21 -10.87 27.66 -22.39
CA PHE A 21 -10.77 26.58 -21.40
C PHE A 21 -11.83 26.76 -20.29
N ARG A 22 -11.96 27.97 -19.71
CA ARG A 22 -12.95 28.26 -18.67
C ARG A 22 -14.37 27.95 -19.12
N GLU A 23 -14.76 28.39 -20.32
CA GLU A 23 -16.09 28.11 -20.87
C GLU A 23 -16.33 26.62 -21.13
N ARG A 24 -15.32 25.89 -21.63
CA ARG A 24 -15.39 24.43 -21.79
C ARG A 24 -15.53 23.73 -20.46
N LEU A 25 -14.74 24.13 -19.46
CA LEU A 25 -14.74 23.56 -18.11
C LEU A 25 -16.11 23.74 -17.43
N LEU A 26 -16.76 24.90 -17.58
CA LEU A 26 -18.11 25.13 -17.06
C LEU A 26 -19.18 24.28 -17.77
N ARG A 27 -19.00 24.02 -19.07
CA ARG A 27 -19.99 23.30 -19.89
C ARG A 27 -19.87 21.78 -19.79
N ASN A 28 -18.66 21.25 -19.83
CA ASN A 28 -18.36 19.83 -19.74
C ASN A 28 -17.09 19.60 -18.91
N PRO A 29 -17.20 19.63 -17.56
CA PRO A 29 -16.05 19.56 -16.67
C PRO A 29 -15.18 18.32 -16.91
N ARG A 30 -15.81 17.14 -16.97
CA ARG A 30 -15.11 15.87 -17.16
C ARG A 30 -14.32 15.84 -18.45
N GLU A 31 -14.98 16.03 -19.60
CA GLU A 31 -14.32 15.96 -20.91
C GLU A 31 -13.19 17.00 -20.99
N THR A 32 -13.40 18.20 -20.42
CA THR A 32 -12.38 19.25 -20.41
C THR A 32 -11.17 18.86 -19.57
N ILE A 33 -11.37 18.31 -18.37
CA ILE A 33 -10.28 17.83 -17.51
C ILE A 33 -9.51 16.69 -18.18
N GLU A 34 -10.22 15.69 -18.71
CA GLU A 34 -9.61 14.53 -19.34
C GLU A 34 -8.79 14.93 -20.58
N ALA A 35 -9.31 15.84 -21.41
CA ALA A 35 -8.62 16.33 -22.59
C ALA A 35 -7.40 17.22 -22.27
N GLU A 36 -7.50 18.09 -21.26
CA GLU A 36 -6.43 19.03 -20.90
C GLU A 36 -5.28 18.34 -20.17
N PHE A 37 -5.60 17.43 -19.24
CA PHE A 37 -4.61 16.80 -18.35
C PHE A 37 -4.25 15.37 -18.75
N GLY A 38 -4.88 14.81 -19.79
CA GLY A 38 -4.60 13.44 -20.26
C GLY A 38 -4.94 12.37 -19.22
N VAL A 39 -5.95 12.64 -18.38
CA VAL A 39 -6.44 11.71 -17.35
C VAL A 39 -7.74 11.06 -17.79
N THR A 40 -8.12 9.96 -17.16
CA THR A 40 -9.43 9.32 -17.34
C THR A 40 -10.07 9.19 -15.98
N LEU A 41 -11.09 9.99 -15.70
CA LEU A 41 -11.72 10.08 -14.40
C LEU A 41 -12.74 8.95 -14.23
N ALA A 42 -12.98 8.49 -13.00
CA ALA A 42 -13.96 7.43 -12.72
C ALA A 42 -15.37 7.82 -13.23
N GLU A 43 -16.02 6.99 -14.06
CA GLU A 43 -17.27 7.30 -14.78
C GLU A 43 -18.49 7.51 -13.87
N ASP A 44 -18.48 6.89 -12.70
CA ASP A 44 -19.56 6.88 -11.72
C ASP A 44 -19.64 8.15 -10.84
N HIS A 45 -18.77 9.12 -11.10
CA HIS A 45 -18.68 10.36 -10.32
C HIS A 45 -19.12 11.59 -11.11
N GLU A 46 -20.06 12.37 -10.60
CA GLU A 46 -20.45 13.63 -11.26
C GLU A 46 -19.56 14.78 -10.79
N ILE A 47 -19.12 15.62 -11.73
CA ILE A 47 -18.32 16.83 -11.43
C ILE A 47 -19.12 18.04 -11.89
N HIS A 48 -19.42 18.93 -10.95
CA HIS A 48 -20.06 20.22 -11.19
C HIS A 48 -19.04 21.33 -11.00
N VAL A 49 -18.97 22.26 -11.95
CA VAL A 49 -18.13 23.46 -11.85
C VAL A 49 -19.05 24.68 -11.83
N HIS A 50 -18.94 25.48 -10.78
CA HIS A 50 -19.70 26.70 -10.60
C HIS A 50 -18.78 27.90 -10.59
N GLU A 51 -19.23 28.99 -11.21
CA GLU A 51 -18.53 30.26 -11.20
C GLU A 51 -19.10 31.16 -10.11
N GLU A 52 -18.22 31.64 -9.21
CA GLU A 52 -18.59 32.66 -8.24
C GLU A 52 -18.83 34.02 -8.92
N THR A 53 -19.85 34.73 -8.47
CA THR A 53 -20.17 36.08 -8.94
C THR A 53 -20.38 37.01 -7.75
N TYR A 54 -20.30 38.32 -7.97
CA TYR A 54 -20.56 39.31 -6.91
C TYR A 54 -21.98 39.25 -6.31
N ALA A 55 -22.90 38.49 -6.93
CA ALA A 55 -24.30 38.40 -6.53
C ALA A 55 -24.72 37.00 -6.05
N ALA A 56 -23.85 36.01 -6.14
CA ALA A 56 -24.13 34.63 -5.72
C ALA A 56 -23.08 34.16 -4.70
N THR A 57 -23.44 33.19 -3.88
CA THR A 57 -22.51 32.54 -2.94
C THR A 57 -22.90 31.08 -2.88
N HIS A 58 -21.96 30.19 -3.16
CA HIS A 58 -22.21 28.76 -3.14
C HIS A 58 -21.88 28.18 -1.76
N VAL A 59 -22.74 27.29 -1.27
CA VAL A 59 -22.52 26.54 -0.03
C VAL A 59 -22.47 25.06 -0.38
N VAL A 60 -21.33 24.42 -0.14
CA VAL A 60 -21.13 22.99 -0.39
C VAL A 60 -21.25 22.25 0.93
N LEU A 61 -22.19 21.31 1.00
CA LEU A 61 -22.35 20.43 2.16
C LEU A 61 -21.64 19.10 1.90
N PRO A 62 -20.90 18.56 2.88
CA PRO A 62 -20.33 17.23 2.75
C PRO A 62 -21.44 16.18 2.62
N PRO A 63 -21.19 15.03 1.96
CA PRO A 63 -22.13 13.93 1.95
C PRO A 63 -22.36 13.43 3.38
N ARG A 64 -23.51 12.79 3.61
CA ARG A 64 -23.75 12.13 4.90
C ARG A 64 -22.71 11.04 5.10
N SER A 65 -22.23 10.93 6.33
CA SER A 65 -21.30 9.88 6.78
C SER A 65 -21.81 8.49 6.40
N LYS A 66 -20.91 7.62 5.90
CA LYS A 66 -21.19 6.19 5.69
C LYS A 66 -21.35 5.42 7.02
N LEU A 67 -20.92 6.01 8.13
CA LEU A 67 -21.14 5.52 9.49
C LEU A 67 -22.37 6.21 10.10
N SER A 68 -23.25 5.41 10.70
CA SER A 68 -24.35 5.87 11.54
C SER A 68 -23.85 6.43 12.88
N GLU A 69 -24.68 7.24 13.53
CA GLU A 69 -24.38 7.76 14.87
C GLU A 69 -24.22 6.65 15.91
N ALA A 70 -25.00 5.57 15.79
CA ALA A 70 -24.88 4.38 16.63
C ALA A 70 -23.52 3.70 16.46
N GLU A 71 -23.07 3.48 15.20
CA GLU A 71 -21.74 2.89 14.93
C GLU A 71 -20.61 3.75 15.52
N ARG A 72 -20.73 5.07 15.46
CA ARG A 72 -19.74 6.00 16.05
C ARG A 72 -19.71 5.91 17.57
N GLU A 73 -20.86 5.79 18.22
CA GLU A 73 -20.94 5.66 19.68
C GLU A 73 -20.45 4.28 20.16
N GLU A 74 -20.75 3.22 19.41
CA GLU A 74 -20.22 1.87 19.67
C GLU A 74 -18.69 1.83 19.50
N ALA A 75 -18.14 2.54 18.51
CA ALA A 75 -16.71 2.73 18.39
C ALA A 75 -16.17 3.48 19.62
N ARG A 76 -16.75 4.63 20.00
CA ARG A 76 -16.33 5.44 21.16
C ARG A 76 -16.23 4.65 22.46
N THR A 77 -17.20 3.77 22.71
CA THR A 77 -17.24 2.94 23.92
C THR A 77 -16.34 1.70 23.85
N GLY A 78 -15.71 1.44 22.70
CA GLY A 78 -14.95 0.22 22.42
C GLY A 78 -15.82 -1.03 22.25
N ALA A 79 -17.15 -0.87 22.29
CA ALA A 79 -18.10 -1.96 22.10
C ALA A 79 -17.98 -2.56 20.70
N ALA A 80 -17.83 -1.73 19.67
CA ALA A 80 -17.65 -2.18 18.29
C ALA A 80 -16.37 -3.02 18.13
N SER A 81 -15.24 -2.61 18.72
CA SER A 81 -13.98 -3.35 18.66
C SER A 81 -14.10 -4.70 19.39
N LEU A 82 -14.75 -4.73 20.55
CA LEU A 82 -14.99 -5.96 21.31
C LEU A 82 -15.94 -6.92 20.58
N GLU A 83 -17.01 -6.39 19.99
CA GLU A 83 -17.94 -7.19 19.19
C GLU A 83 -17.28 -7.70 17.91
N PHE A 84 -16.49 -6.87 17.22
CA PHE A 84 -15.70 -7.30 16.07
C PHE A 84 -14.79 -8.46 16.44
N LEU A 85 -14.01 -8.33 17.52
CA LEU A 85 -13.17 -9.42 18.03
C LEU A 85 -13.99 -10.67 18.33
N ARG A 86 -15.14 -10.54 19.02
CA ARG A 86 -16.04 -11.67 19.31
C ARG A 86 -16.60 -12.33 18.05
N ARG A 87 -17.02 -11.57 17.04
CA ARG A 87 -17.54 -12.12 15.78
C ARG A 87 -16.44 -12.84 15.02
N THR A 88 -15.24 -12.25 14.95
CA THR A 88 -14.10 -12.92 14.29
C THR A 88 -13.75 -14.24 14.99
N LEU A 89 -13.86 -14.35 16.31
CA LEU A 89 -13.67 -15.62 17.04
C LEU A 89 -14.53 -16.80 16.52
N HIS A 90 -15.63 -16.53 15.81
CA HIS A 90 -16.55 -17.54 15.28
C HIS A 90 -16.38 -17.87 13.79
N ASP A 91 -15.46 -17.19 13.08
CA ASP A 91 -15.10 -17.46 11.68
C ASP A 91 -13.58 -17.70 11.56
N PRO A 92 -13.08 -18.88 11.97
CA PRO A 92 -11.67 -19.16 11.98
C PRO A 92 -11.12 -19.37 10.56
N ALA A 93 -10.00 -18.70 10.25
CA ALA A 93 -9.24 -18.97 9.05
C ALA A 93 -8.70 -20.42 9.07
N PRO A 94 -8.49 -21.05 7.89
CA PRO A 94 -7.89 -22.37 7.78
C PRO A 94 -6.55 -22.45 8.51
N PRO A 95 -6.15 -23.63 9.03
CA PRO A 95 -4.85 -23.81 9.66
C PRO A 95 -3.70 -23.49 8.71
N LEU A 96 -2.54 -23.15 9.28
CA LEU A 96 -1.36 -22.80 8.49
C LEU A 96 -0.94 -24.03 7.69
N ARG A 97 -0.80 -23.89 6.37
CA ARG A 97 -0.35 -25.00 5.54
C ARG A 97 1.10 -25.35 5.93
N PRO A 98 1.47 -26.65 6.00
CA PRO A 98 2.85 -27.04 6.29
C PRO A 98 3.80 -26.45 5.24
N PRO A 99 5.10 -26.27 5.50
CA PRO A 99 6.04 -25.80 4.49
C PRO A 99 5.93 -26.63 3.20
N ALA A 100 6.07 -25.98 2.04
CA ALA A 100 6.15 -26.70 0.78
C ALA A 100 7.27 -27.77 0.88
N PRO A 101 7.06 -29.00 0.36
CA PRO A 101 8.13 -29.98 0.31
C PRO A 101 9.33 -29.34 -0.38
N LYS A 102 10.49 -29.34 0.25
CA LYS A 102 11.72 -28.97 -0.47
C LYS A 102 11.86 -30.01 -1.57
N GLU A 103 11.79 -29.60 -2.84
CA GLU A 103 12.17 -30.50 -3.93
C GLU A 103 13.64 -30.87 -3.72
N GLU A 104 13.87 -32.08 -3.21
CA GLU A 104 15.18 -32.70 -3.16
C GLU A 104 15.61 -33.03 -4.59
N GLY A 105 16.16 -32.03 -5.28
CA GLY A 105 16.88 -32.25 -6.52
C GLY A 105 16.35 -31.51 -7.73
N ALA A 106 16.61 -30.21 -7.79
CA ALA A 106 16.99 -29.55 -9.04
C ALA A 106 17.68 -28.22 -8.74
N ARG A 107 18.86 -28.24 -8.09
CA ARG A 107 19.82 -27.14 -8.28
C ARG A 107 20.35 -27.22 -9.71
N SER A 108 19.52 -26.81 -10.67
CA SER A 108 19.90 -26.67 -12.07
C SER A 108 20.79 -25.44 -12.24
N SER A 109 21.96 -25.45 -11.59
CA SER A 109 23.01 -24.42 -11.74
C SER A 109 23.50 -24.22 -13.19
N GLY A 110 23.00 -25.03 -14.14
CA GLY A 110 23.24 -24.92 -15.57
C GLY A 110 22.10 -24.29 -16.39
N ALA A 111 21.01 -23.81 -15.77
CA ALA A 111 19.92 -23.18 -16.52
C ALA A 111 20.39 -21.84 -17.15
N THR A 112 20.07 -21.65 -18.43
CA THR A 112 20.35 -20.39 -19.12
C THR A 112 19.43 -19.28 -18.60
N SER A 113 19.87 -18.01 -18.65
CA SER A 113 19.05 -16.86 -18.22
C SER A 113 17.68 -16.86 -18.92
N GLY A 114 17.64 -17.15 -20.23
CA GLY A 114 16.40 -17.24 -20.99
C GLY A 114 15.49 -18.42 -20.60
N ALA A 115 16.05 -19.54 -20.12
CA ALA A 115 15.24 -20.64 -19.61
C ALA A 115 14.61 -20.29 -18.25
N LEU A 116 15.39 -19.67 -17.36
CA LEU A 116 14.91 -19.17 -16.07
C LEU A 116 13.85 -18.08 -16.23
N ALA A 117 14.06 -17.12 -17.14
CA ALA A 117 13.08 -16.08 -17.44
C ALA A 117 11.73 -16.67 -17.92
N ARG A 118 11.76 -17.70 -18.77
CA ARG A 118 10.53 -18.40 -19.19
C ARG A 118 9.86 -19.14 -18.03
N ALA A 119 10.63 -19.83 -17.19
CA ALA A 119 10.09 -20.52 -16.02
C ALA A 119 9.46 -19.54 -15.02
N ALA A 120 10.11 -18.40 -14.78
CA ALA A 120 9.61 -17.31 -13.94
C ALA A 120 8.31 -16.71 -14.50
N ARG A 121 8.21 -16.47 -15.82
CA ARG A 121 6.96 -16.04 -16.46
C ARG A 121 5.82 -17.03 -16.26
N GLU A 122 6.09 -18.32 -16.34
CA GLU A 122 5.10 -19.34 -16.04
C GLU A 122 4.73 -19.36 -14.54
N GLY A 123 5.71 -19.18 -13.67
CA GLY A 123 5.51 -18.99 -12.23
C GLY A 123 4.59 -17.81 -11.92
N ILE A 124 4.81 -16.66 -12.57
CA ILE A 124 3.96 -15.47 -12.45
C ILE A 124 2.51 -15.81 -12.82
N ARG A 125 2.27 -16.49 -13.95
CA ARG A 125 0.91 -16.88 -14.36
C ARG A 125 0.22 -17.81 -13.38
N ARG A 126 0.94 -18.80 -12.85
CA ARG A 126 0.38 -19.66 -11.78
C ARG A 126 0.05 -18.85 -10.52
N GLY A 127 0.91 -17.92 -10.14
CA GLY A 127 0.66 -17.00 -9.03
C GLY A 127 -0.58 -16.15 -9.24
N LEU A 128 -0.76 -15.58 -10.43
CA LEU A 128 -1.95 -14.80 -10.77
C LEU A 128 -3.23 -15.66 -10.78
N ALA A 129 -3.15 -16.91 -11.25
CA ALA A 129 -4.26 -17.87 -11.19
C ALA A 129 -4.64 -18.22 -9.74
N PHE A 130 -3.66 -18.39 -8.86
CA PHE A 130 -3.93 -18.52 -7.43
C PHE A 130 -4.62 -17.28 -6.86
N LEU A 131 -4.10 -16.09 -7.15
CA LEU A 131 -4.65 -14.83 -6.63
C LEU A 131 -6.09 -14.61 -7.07
N GLU A 132 -6.43 -14.92 -8.33
CA GLU A 132 -7.82 -14.85 -8.82
C GLU A 132 -8.77 -15.74 -8.01
N SER A 133 -8.30 -16.90 -7.52
CA SER A 133 -9.09 -17.78 -6.67
C SER A 133 -9.17 -17.35 -5.19
N ALA A 134 -8.26 -16.48 -4.76
CA ALA A 134 -8.10 -16.05 -3.36
C ALA A 134 -8.65 -14.65 -3.08
N ILE A 135 -9.05 -13.91 -4.12
CA ILE A 135 -9.64 -12.58 -4.03
C ILE A 135 -11.15 -12.72 -4.17
N ASP A 136 -11.90 -11.97 -3.35
CA ASP A 136 -13.35 -12.00 -3.40
C ASP A 136 -13.89 -11.41 -4.71
N GLU A 137 -15.12 -11.78 -5.05
CA GLU A 137 -15.83 -11.29 -6.24
C GLU A 137 -15.92 -9.75 -6.31
N ASN A 138 -15.91 -9.07 -5.16
CA ASN A 138 -15.95 -7.62 -5.08
C ASN A 138 -14.56 -6.97 -5.25
N GLY A 139 -13.48 -7.75 -5.34
CA GLY A 139 -12.10 -7.29 -5.47
C GLY A 139 -11.31 -7.17 -4.16
N ALA A 140 -11.90 -7.57 -3.03
CA ALA A 140 -11.25 -7.52 -1.73
C ALA A 140 -10.24 -8.67 -1.53
N TRP A 141 -9.06 -8.33 -1.04
CA TRP A 141 -8.01 -9.31 -0.75
C TRP A 141 -8.16 -9.88 0.66
N HIS A 142 -7.97 -11.19 0.78
CA HIS A 142 -7.93 -11.84 2.09
C HIS A 142 -6.58 -11.60 2.78
N CYS A 143 -6.67 -11.16 4.03
CA CYS A 143 -5.58 -11.16 4.99
C CYS A 143 -5.96 -12.04 6.17
N ILE A 144 -4.98 -12.69 6.80
CA ILE A 144 -5.20 -13.47 8.01
C ILE A 144 -4.56 -12.74 9.17
N ARG A 145 -5.37 -12.41 10.18
CA ARG A 145 -4.90 -11.97 11.48
C ARG A 145 -4.63 -13.16 12.37
N PHE A 146 -3.49 -13.18 13.02
CA PHE A 146 -3.08 -14.25 13.93
C PHE A 146 -2.29 -13.70 15.11
N ASN A 147 -2.21 -14.47 16.19
CA ASN A 147 -1.35 -14.15 17.31
C ASN A 147 0.04 -14.75 17.08
N VAL A 148 1.08 -13.92 17.18
CA VAL A 148 2.47 -14.31 16.92
C VAL A 148 3.08 -15.06 18.12
N ALA A 149 2.59 -14.76 19.34
CA ALA A 149 3.09 -15.32 20.60
C ALA A 149 2.34 -16.57 21.09
N ASP A 150 1.07 -16.73 20.69
CA ASP A 150 0.21 -17.83 21.11
C ASP A 150 -0.55 -18.43 19.91
N PRO A 151 -0.06 -19.54 19.32
CA PRO A 151 -0.67 -20.16 18.15
C PRO A 151 -2.02 -20.84 18.46
N GLU A 152 -2.38 -21.01 19.73
CA GLU A 152 -3.68 -21.57 20.13
C GLU A 152 -4.81 -20.55 20.00
N ILE A 153 -4.48 -19.25 19.89
CA ILE A 153 -5.47 -18.22 19.58
C ILE A 153 -5.92 -18.39 18.12
N PRO A 154 -7.24 -18.50 17.87
CA PRO A 154 -7.75 -18.65 16.51
C PRO A 154 -7.26 -17.57 15.55
N ARG A 155 -7.07 -17.97 14.30
CA ARG A 155 -6.67 -17.12 13.18
C ARG A 155 -7.94 -16.63 12.46
N HIS A 156 -7.91 -15.46 11.85
CA HIS A 156 -9.14 -14.82 11.34
C HIS A 156 -8.95 -14.20 9.96
N PHE A 157 -9.92 -14.40 9.08
CA PHE A 157 -9.97 -13.70 7.80
C PHE A 157 -10.39 -12.24 7.99
N GLU A 158 -9.68 -11.38 7.27
CA GLU A 158 -9.91 -9.96 7.22
C GLU A 158 -9.80 -9.48 5.78
N ARG A 159 -10.48 -8.36 5.50
CA ARG A 159 -10.53 -7.73 4.18
C ARG A 159 -10.32 -6.23 4.34
N PRO A 160 -9.15 -5.78 4.83
CA PRO A 160 -8.91 -4.36 4.98
C PRO A 160 -8.59 -3.73 3.60
N PRO A 161 -9.11 -2.53 3.30
CA PRO A 161 -8.73 -1.77 2.11
C PRO A 161 -7.21 -1.62 1.95
N PHE A 162 -6.50 -1.46 3.07
CA PHE A 162 -5.04 -1.40 3.13
C PHE A 162 -4.36 -2.58 2.42
N VAL A 163 -4.72 -3.83 2.74
CA VAL A 163 -4.07 -5.02 2.15
C VAL A 163 -4.37 -5.11 0.66
N SER A 164 -5.60 -4.78 0.29
CA SER A 164 -6.02 -4.78 -1.11
C SER A 164 -5.22 -3.75 -1.93
N ALA A 165 -5.04 -2.54 -1.40
CA ALA A 165 -4.23 -1.51 -2.04
C ALA A 165 -2.73 -1.88 -2.09
N LEU A 166 -2.17 -2.39 -0.99
CA LEU A 166 -0.78 -2.80 -0.92
C LEU A 166 -0.44 -3.88 -1.97
N CYS A 167 -1.30 -4.89 -2.11
CA CYS A 167 -1.08 -5.97 -3.07
C CYS A 167 -1.35 -5.53 -4.51
N ALA A 168 -2.35 -4.68 -4.76
CA ALA A 168 -2.60 -4.11 -6.08
C ALA A 168 -1.40 -3.29 -6.58
N LEU A 169 -0.76 -2.50 -5.70
CA LEU A 169 0.46 -1.74 -6.05
C LEU A 169 1.63 -2.65 -6.45
N ALA A 170 1.80 -3.81 -5.80
CA ALA A 170 2.83 -4.78 -6.18
C ALA A 170 2.56 -5.35 -7.59
N LEU A 171 1.28 -5.64 -7.91
CA LEU A 171 0.86 -6.16 -9.21
C LEU A 171 0.91 -5.14 -10.36
N GLU A 172 1.05 -3.83 -10.09
CA GLU A 172 1.24 -2.82 -11.14
C GLU A 172 2.50 -3.04 -11.98
N SER A 173 3.44 -3.86 -11.48
CA SER A 173 4.65 -4.28 -12.20
C SER A 173 4.38 -5.29 -13.33
N SER A 174 3.22 -5.93 -13.36
CA SER A 174 2.92 -7.01 -14.31
C SER A 174 2.05 -6.57 -15.48
N ASP A 175 2.50 -6.87 -16.69
CA ASP A 175 1.75 -6.65 -17.93
C ASP A 175 0.81 -7.81 -18.30
N GLU A 176 0.69 -8.84 -17.46
CA GLU A 176 -0.23 -9.94 -17.71
C GLU A 176 -1.70 -9.45 -17.64
N PRO A 177 -2.58 -9.81 -18.59
CA PRO A 177 -3.98 -9.39 -18.58
C PRO A 177 -4.72 -9.73 -17.29
N GLN A 178 -4.36 -10.85 -16.66
CA GLN A 178 -4.94 -11.30 -15.40
C GLN A 178 -4.57 -10.38 -14.23
N ALA A 179 -3.34 -9.87 -14.17
CA ALA A 179 -2.93 -8.88 -13.17
C ALA A 179 -3.75 -7.59 -13.33
N ARG A 180 -3.95 -7.12 -14.56
CA ARG A 180 -4.82 -5.96 -14.83
C ARG A 180 -6.27 -6.18 -14.42
N ALA A 181 -6.82 -7.37 -14.66
CA ALA A 181 -8.18 -7.71 -14.25
C ALA A 181 -8.32 -7.70 -12.71
N ILE A 182 -7.37 -8.32 -12.00
CA ILE A 182 -7.30 -8.29 -10.54
C ILE A 182 -7.23 -6.84 -10.02
N CYS A 183 -6.31 -6.04 -10.54
CA CYS A 183 -6.18 -4.63 -10.13
C CYS A 183 -7.45 -3.82 -10.43
N THR A 184 -8.17 -4.12 -11.51
CA THR A 184 -9.43 -3.44 -11.84
C THR A 184 -10.53 -3.78 -10.84
N ALA A 185 -10.70 -5.06 -10.49
CA ALA A 185 -11.64 -5.48 -9.45
C ALA A 185 -11.28 -4.85 -8.09
N THR A 186 -10.00 -4.87 -7.72
CA THR A 186 -9.54 -4.25 -6.48
C THR A 186 -9.79 -2.74 -6.44
N LYS A 187 -9.60 -2.02 -7.55
CA LYS A 187 -9.95 -0.59 -7.63
C LYS A 187 -11.43 -0.35 -7.32
N ALA A 188 -12.33 -1.19 -7.83
CA ALA A 188 -13.76 -1.09 -7.53
C ALA A 188 -14.06 -1.27 -6.04
N TYR A 189 -13.43 -2.25 -5.38
CA TYR A 189 -13.52 -2.42 -3.93
C TYR A 189 -13.02 -1.20 -3.14
N LEU A 190 -11.89 -0.61 -3.55
CA LEU A 190 -11.34 0.56 -2.89
C LEU A 190 -12.24 1.80 -3.04
N ILE A 191 -12.89 1.96 -4.20
CA ILE A 191 -13.90 3.01 -4.43
C ILE A 191 -15.14 2.78 -3.56
N ASP A 192 -15.62 1.54 -3.41
CA ASP A 192 -16.76 1.24 -2.54
C ASP A 192 -16.47 1.58 -1.06
N THR A 193 -15.21 1.42 -0.64
CA THR A 193 -14.78 1.64 0.74
C THR A 193 -14.27 3.06 1.05
N ILE A 194 -14.16 3.94 0.06
CA ILE A 194 -13.73 5.33 0.28
C ILE A 194 -14.73 6.12 1.14
N GLU A 195 -14.25 6.86 2.13
CA GLU A 195 -15.02 7.82 2.91
C GLU A 195 -14.71 9.25 2.46
N TYR A 196 -15.68 10.16 2.52
CA TYR A 196 -15.44 11.55 2.15
C TYR A 196 -14.43 12.22 3.10
N PRO A 197 -13.52 13.10 2.61
CA PRO A 197 -13.25 13.47 1.22
C PRO A 197 -12.13 12.66 0.54
N GLY A 198 -11.96 11.38 0.85
CA GLY A 198 -10.88 10.53 0.33
C GLY A 198 -10.08 9.85 1.43
N TRP A 199 -10.78 9.29 2.41
CA TRP A 199 -10.22 8.61 3.57
C TRP A 199 -10.52 7.12 3.55
N TRP A 200 -9.61 6.34 4.11
CA TRP A 200 -9.83 4.92 4.39
C TRP A 200 -9.44 4.60 5.83
N ARG A 201 -10.09 3.56 6.34
CA ARG A 201 -9.83 2.96 7.64
C ARG A 201 -9.29 1.55 7.42
N TYR A 202 -8.37 1.10 8.26
CA TYR A 202 -8.01 -0.32 8.29
C TYR A 202 -9.21 -1.20 8.69
N TYR A 203 -9.89 -0.85 9.78
CA TYR A 203 -11.18 -1.43 10.16
C TYR A 203 -12.25 -0.35 10.26
N ARG A 204 -13.49 -0.71 9.94
CA ARG A 204 -14.65 0.20 10.01
C ARG A 204 -14.84 0.86 11.39
N HIS A 205 -14.42 0.22 12.48
CA HIS A 205 -14.55 0.73 13.84
C HIS A 205 -13.32 1.52 14.34
N LEU A 206 -12.25 1.59 13.56
CA LEU A 206 -11.07 2.41 13.86
C LEU A 206 -11.13 3.73 13.11
N PRO A 207 -10.50 4.80 13.60
CA PRO A 207 -10.35 6.06 12.88
C PRO A 207 -9.69 5.86 11.51
N PRO A 208 -9.87 6.80 10.57
CA PRO A 208 -9.10 6.79 9.34
C PRO A 208 -7.61 6.88 9.64
N ASP A 209 -6.79 6.31 8.76
CA ASP A 209 -5.36 6.30 8.93
C ASP A 209 -4.61 6.63 7.62
N LEU A 210 -3.43 7.22 7.78
CA LEU A 210 -2.61 7.67 6.65
C LEU A 210 -1.92 6.52 5.92
N ASP A 211 -1.82 5.32 6.51
CA ASP A 211 -1.21 4.17 5.83
C ASP A 211 -2.17 3.64 4.76
N SER A 212 -3.38 3.27 5.20
CA SER A 212 -4.51 2.89 4.36
C SER A 212 -4.82 3.97 3.33
N THR A 213 -4.96 5.22 3.77
CA THR A 213 -5.37 6.31 2.88
C THR A 213 -4.35 6.58 1.79
N SER A 214 -3.05 6.60 2.11
CA SER A 214 -2.03 6.89 1.10
C SER A 214 -1.96 5.79 0.03
N LEU A 215 -1.96 4.52 0.43
CA LEU A 215 -1.89 3.41 -0.52
C LEU A 215 -3.16 3.30 -1.36
N CYS A 216 -4.34 3.43 -0.76
CA CYS A 216 -5.60 3.40 -1.52
C CYS A 216 -5.67 4.56 -2.52
N SER A 217 -5.25 5.76 -2.10
CA SER A 217 -5.22 6.94 -2.98
C SER A 217 -4.27 6.74 -4.17
N LEU A 218 -3.13 6.08 -3.99
CA LEU A 218 -2.22 5.73 -5.09
C LEU A 218 -2.90 4.83 -6.13
N VAL A 219 -3.65 3.81 -5.68
CA VAL A 219 -4.29 2.83 -6.57
C VAL A 219 -5.46 3.44 -7.34
N ILE A 220 -6.29 4.26 -6.68
CA ILE A 220 -7.49 4.87 -7.30
C ILE A 220 -7.29 6.34 -7.68
N GLY A 221 -6.05 6.77 -7.97
CA GLY A 221 -5.68 8.17 -8.15
C GLY A 221 -6.47 8.98 -9.19
N THR A 222 -7.26 8.33 -10.03
CA THR A 222 -8.18 8.96 -11.00
C THR A 222 -9.58 9.24 -10.45
N HIS A 223 -9.91 8.78 -9.25
CA HIS A 223 -11.15 9.14 -8.59
C HIS A 223 -11.15 10.65 -8.29
N PRO A 224 -12.21 11.41 -8.61
CA PRO A 224 -12.18 12.88 -8.54
C PRO A 224 -11.79 13.45 -7.18
N TRP A 225 -12.18 12.83 -6.06
CA TRP A 225 -11.73 13.30 -4.73
C TRP A 225 -10.22 13.20 -4.53
N ILE A 226 -9.60 12.18 -5.11
CA ILE A 226 -8.16 11.95 -4.99
C ILE A 226 -7.40 12.81 -5.99
N TRP A 227 -7.87 12.83 -7.24
CA TRP A 227 -7.25 13.63 -8.29
C TRP A 227 -7.28 15.13 -7.96
N LEU A 228 -8.39 15.64 -7.42
CA LEU A 228 -8.52 17.02 -6.93
C LEU A 228 -7.84 17.27 -5.58
N GLY A 229 -7.15 16.28 -5.01
CA GLY A 229 -6.42 16.42 -3.75
C GLY A 229 -7.31 16.75 -2.55
N ARG A 230 -8.58 16.33 -2.53
CA ARG A 230 -9.54 16.70 -1.47
C ARG A 230 -9.14 16.22 -0.08
N ASN A 231 -8.37 15.13 0.01
CA ASN A 231 -7.81 14.64 1.27
C ASN A 231 -6.49 15.31 1.67
N VAL A 232 -5.79 15.98 0.74
CA VAL A 232 -4.44 16.53 0.94
C VAL A 232 -4.39 17.56 2.09
N PRO A 233 -5.31 18.55 2.20
CA PRO A 233 -5.27 19.49 3.32
C PRO A 233 -5.36 18.80 4.69
N GLY A 234 -6.20 17.77 4.81
CA GLY A 234 -6.33 17.00 6.04
C GLY A 234 -5.11 16.14 6.34
N MET A 235 -4.48 15.55 5.32
CA MET A 235 -3.23 14.81 5.48
C MET A 235 -2.10 15.74 5.95
N LEU A 236 -1.98 16.92 5.34
CA LEU A 236 -1.01 17.93 5.74
C LEU A 236 -1.28 18.41 7.17
N ALA A 237 -2.53 18.58 7.59
CA ALA A 237 -2.83 18.95 8.97
C ALA A 237 -2.44 17.86 10.00
N ASN A 238 -2.37 16.58 9.60
CA ASN A 238 -2.11 15.45 10.49
C ASN A 238 -0.61 15.19 10.73
N ARG A 239 0.09 16.19 11.28
CA ARG A 239 1.52 16.12 11.61
C ARG A 239 1.78 16.41 13.07
N ASP A 240 2.89 15.89 13.59
CA ASP A 240 3.43 16.30 14.88
C ASP A 240 4.23 17.61 14.80
N GLU A 241 4.75 18.06 15.94
CA GLU A 241 5.54 19.30 16.04
C GLU A 241 6.84 19.26 15.23
N ALA A 242 7.36 18.06 14.91
CA ALA A 242 8.55 17.87 14.08
C ALA A 242 8.21 17.78 12.58
N GLY A 243 6.95 17.96 12.19
CA GLY A 243 6.50 17.89 10.80
C GLY A 243 6.42 16.47 10.24
N ARG A 244 6.42 15.44 11.10
CA ARG A 244 6.23 14.04 10.72
C ARG A 244 4.75 13.70 10.72
N PHE A 245 4.31 12.87 9.77
CA PHE A 245 2.93 12.46 9.67
C PHE A 245 2.58 11.41 10.72
N MET A 246 1.41 11.59 11.35
CA MET A 246 0.87 10.67 12.33
C MET A 246 0.03 9.59 11.66
N THR A 247 0.00 8.36 12.19
CA THR A 247 -0.77 7.26 11.57
C THR A 247 -2.27 7.54 11.56
N TRP A 248 -2.85 7.87 12.70
CA TRP A 248 -4.30 8.02 12.85
C TRP A 248 -4.75 9.45 12.63
N VAL A 249 -5.88 9.64 11.95
CA VAL A 249 -6.55 10.93 11.73
C VAL A 249 -7.71 11.03 12.70
N LEU A 250 -7.57 11.87 13.72
CA LEU A 250 -8.59 12.10 14.75
C LEU A 250 -9.26 13.45 14.53
N ALA A 251 -10.39 13.46 13.83
CA ALA A 251 -11.26 14.63 13.75
C ALA A 251 -11.94 14.88 15.11
N GLU A 252 -12.50 16.09 15.30
CA GLU A 252 -13.14 16.49 16.57
C GLU A 252 -14.29 15.55 17.00
N ASP A 253 -15.02 14.99 16.04
CA ASP A 253 -16.13 14.06 16.24
C ASP A 253 -15.73 12.57 16.15
N GLU A 254 -14.45 12.29 15.85
CA GLU A 254 -13.95 10.93 15.69
C GLU A 254 -13.62 10.32 17.07
N PRO A 255 -14.12 9.12 17.39
CA PRO A 255 -13.83 8.48 18.66
C PRO A 255 -12.35 8.09 18.80
N ASP A 256 -11.69 8.58 19.85
CA ASP A 256 -10.29 8.25 20.16
C ASP A 256 -10.14 6.86 20.82
N VAL A 257 -10.50 5.83 20.06
CA VAL A 257 -10.32 4.41 20.43
C VAL A 257 -8.87 3.96 20.35
N VAL A 258 -8.03 4.76 19.70
CA VAL A 258 -6.62 4.46 19.46
C VAL A 258 -5.71 5.03 20.53
N SER A 259 -6.18 5.92 21.40
CA SER A 259 -5.42 6.56 22.50
C SER A 259 -4.44 5.64 23.24
N ARG A 260 -4.84 4.39 23.51
CA ARG A 260 -4.01 3.39 24.23
C ARG A 260 -2.88 2.78 23.42
N PHE A 261 -2.96 2.87 22.10
CA PHE A 261 -1.99 2.32 21.15
C PHE A 261 -1.61 3.31 20.05
N ARG A 262 -1.89 4.59 20.28
CA ARG A 262 -1.60 5.66 19.35
C ARG A 262 -0.11 5.65 19.08
N ILE A 263 0.24 5.81 17.83
CA ILE A 263 1.62 5.78 17.38
C ILE A 263 2.04 7.22 17.21
N GLU A 264 3.26 7.48 17.63
CA GLU A 264 4.04 8.59 17.11
C GLU A 264 4.34 8.35 15.61
N ALA A 265 5.14 9.19 14.97
CA ALA A 265 5.46 9.02 13.56
C ALA A 265 6.06 7.63 13.26
N ASP A 266 5.52 6.94 12.25
CA ASP A 266 6.02 5.65 11.75
C ASP A 266 6.69 5.82 10.38
N PRO A 267 7.87 5.21 10.13
CA PRO A 267 8.63 5.43 8.91
C PRO A 267 7.91 4.90 7.65
N VAL A 268 7.16 3.81 7.74
CA VAL A 268 6.44 3.26 6.58
C VAL A 268 5.23 4.13 6.25
N VAL A 269 4.50 4.57 7.26
CA VAL A 269 3.38 5.51 7.06
C VAL A 269 3.88 6.80 6.39
N ASN A 270 4.99 7.37 6.88
CA ASN A 270 5.55 8.58 6.30
C ASN A 270 6.09 8.36 4.88
N ALA A 271 6.69 7.19 4.61
CA ALA A 271 7.08 6.82 3.25
C ALA A 271 5.87 6.70 2.32
N ASN A 272 4.75 6.14 2.78
CA ASN A 272 3.53 6.01 1.99
C ASN A 272 2.88 7.38 1.72
N VAL A 273 2.86 8.26 2.73
CA VAL A 273 2.42 9.65 2.54
C VAL A 273 3.30 10.36 1.51
N LEU A 274 4.62 10.19 1.57
CA LEU A 274 5.55 10.77 0.60
C LEU A 274 5.34 10.18 -0.81
N ALA A 275 5.07 8.88 -0.91
CA ALA A 275 4.76 8.23 -2.17
C ALA A 275 3.49 8.81 -2.81
N TYR A 276 2.47 9.12 -2.00
CA TYR A 276 1.22 9.71 -2.47
C TYR A 276 1.35 11.20 -2.80
N LEU A 277 1.90 12.00 -1.90
CA LEU A 277 1.97 13.46 -2.05
C LEU A 277 3.15 13.94 -2.92
N GLY A 278 4.15 13.09 -3.17
CA GLY A 278 5.35 13.44 -3.93
C GLY A 278 6.26 14.44 -3.20
N ASP A 279 7.03 15.21 -3.97
CA ASP A 279 7.93 16.29 -3.49
C ASP A 279 7.17 17.57 -3.10
N HIS A 280 6.07 17.41 -2.36
CA HIS A 280 5.26 18.53 -1.86
C HIS A 280 6.03 19.31 -0.78
N PRO A 281 5.97 20.66 -0.73
CA PRO A 281 6.66 21.43 0.30
C PRO A 281 6.35 20.98 1.74
N GLY A 282 5.10 20.57 1.98
CA GLY A 282 4.61 20.06 3.26
C GLY A 282 5.04 18.63 3.63
N THR A 283 5.83 17.94 2.80
CA THR A 283 6.44 16.64 3.14
C THR A 283 7.93 16.75 3.48
N ARG A 284 8.51 17.95 3.40
CA ARG A 284 9.96 18.20 3.57
C ARG A 284 10.52 17.68 4.90
N ASP A 285 9.82 17.89 6.00
CA ASP A 285 10.33 17.50 7.32
C ASP A 285 10.24 15.99 7.54
N ALA A 286 9.13 15.37 7.15
CA ALA A 286 9.01 13.91 7.09
C ALA A 286 10.09 13.27 6.19
N ARG A 287 10.37 13.86 5.03
CA ARG A 287 11.45 13.42 4.14
C ARG A 287 12.82 13.46 4.84
N ARG A 288 13.18 14.60 5.44
CA ARG A 288 14.45 14.75 6.19
C ARG A 288 14.57 13.73 7.31
N TRP A 289 13.47 13.44 7.99
CA TRP A 289 13.45 12.42 9.03
C TRP A 289 13.71 11.02 8.48
N LEU A 290 13.08 10.63 7.37
CA LEU A 290 13.36 9.36 6.70
C LEU A 290 14.82 9.27 6.20
N GLU A 291 15.35 10.35 5.62
CA GLU A 291 16.75 10.45 5.20
C GLU A 291 17.71 10.23 6.38
N ALA A 292 17.44 10.84 7.54
CA ALA A 292 18.23 10.66 8.75
C ALA A 292 18.21 9.19 9.23
N LEU A 293 17.02 8.57 9.30
CA LEU A 293 16.90 7.17 9.72
C LEU A 293 17.73 6.22 8.84
N VAL A 294 17.70 6.41 7.52
CA VAL A 294 18.46 5.60 6.56
C VAL A 294 19.97 5.84 6.68
N THR A 295 20.38 7.11 6.73
CA THR A 295 21.80 7.47 6.75
C THR A 295 22.48 7.08 8.06
N GLU A 296 21.81 7.30 9.19
CA GLU A 296 22.30 6.96 10.52
C GLU A 296 22.18 5.47 10.84
N GLY A 297 21.33 4.73 10.11
CA GLY A 297 21.12 3.29 10.33
C GLY A 297 20.19 2.98 11.50
N ASN A 298 19.23 3.86 11.77
CA ASN A 298 18.34 3.82 12.93
C ASN A 298 16.95 3.24 12.60
N LEU A 299 16.83 2.39 11.57
CA LEU A 299 15.55 1.83 11.14
C LEU A 299 15.11 0.58 11.92
N GLU A 300 16.04 -0.16 12.50
CA GLU A 300 15.72 -1.36 13.27
C GLU A 300 14.85 -0.99 14.49
N GLY A 301 13.68 -1.61 14.61
CA GLY A 301 12.71 -1.31 15.67
C GLY A 301 12.05 0.07 15.61
N SER A 302 12.28 0.84 14.53
CA SER A 302 11.70 2.18 14.36
C SER A 302 10.24 2.17 13.92
N SER A 303 9.78 1.06 13.32
CA SER A 303 8.37 0.85 13.01
C SER A 303 7.70 -0.01 14.06
N LYS A 304 6.47 0.35 14.39
CA LYS A 304 5.62 -0.45 15.27
C LYS A 304 4.89 -1.57 14.54
N TRP A 305 4.57 -1.36 13.27
CA TRP A 305 3.78 -2.29 12.47
C TRP A 305 4.62 -3.18 11.56
N TYR A 306 5.80 -2.75 11.16
CA TYR A 306 6.60 -3.48 10.19
C TYR A 306 7.79 -4.12 10.94
N PRO A 307 7.78 -5.45 11.12
CA PRO A 307 8.66 -6.15 12.04
C PRO A 307 10.13 -6.17 11.59
N ASP A 308 10.37 -5.97 10.29
CA ASP A 308 11.68 -6.12 9.69
C ASP A 308 12.08 -4.87 8.90
N THR A 309 13.38 -4.64 8.82
CA THR A 309 13.94 -3.45 8.17
C THR A 309 13.80 -3.50 6.64
N VAL A 310 13.69 -4.69 6.04
CA VAL A 310 13.50 -4.83 4.59
C VAL A 310 12.16 -4.25 4.17
N SER A 311 11.09 -4.55 4.90
CA SER A 311 9.76 -3.96 4.70
C SER A 311 9.79 -2.43 4.72
N ILE A 312 10.59 -1.84 5.62
CA ILE A 312 10.74 -0.38 5.71
C ILE A 312 11.51 0.18 4.50
N TYR A 313 12.61 -0.45 4.10
CA TYR A 313 13.34 -0.06 2.89
C TYR A 313 12.48 -0.20 1.63
N TYR A 314 11.67 -1.25 1.52
CA TYR A 314 10.73 -1.43 0.43
C TYR A 314 9.75 -0.27 0.32
N ALA A 315 9.15 0.17 1.44
CA ALA A 315 8.25 1.33 1.44
C ALA A 315 8.98 2.64 1.04
N ILE A 316 10.19 2.87 1.57
CA ILE A 316 11.00 4.07 1.25
C ILE A 316 11.40 4.09 -0.23
N THR A 317 11.79 2.95 -0.81
CA THR A 317 12.17 2.88 -2.23
C THR A 317 10.95 3.01 -3.17
N ARG A 318 9.77 2.53 -2.77
CA ARG A 318 8.51 2.87 -3.47
C ARG A 318 8.24 4.37 -3.44
N ALA A 319 8.42 5.01 -2.27
CA ALA A 319 8.28 6.45 -2.13
C ALA A 319 9.29 7.20 -3.01
N MET A 320 10.53 6.72 -3.12
CA MET A 320 11.55 7.31 -3.97
C MET A 320 11.10 7.38 -5.42
N ILE A 321 10.62 6.28 -6.00
CA ILE A 321 10.14 6.23 -7.40
C ILE A 321 8.93 7.16 -7.62
N ARG A 322 8.05 7.29 -6.64
CA ARG A 322 6.81 8.08 -6.77
C ARG A 322 7.02 9.57 -6.52
N ALA A 323 8.02 9.92 -5.70
CA ALA A 323 8.32 11.28 -5.28
C ALA A 323 9.59 11.85 -5.94
N GLU A 324 10.05 11.28 -7.06
CA GLU A 324 11.27 11.73 -7.72
C GLU A 324 11.27 13.25 -8.00
N PRO A 325 12.40 13.96 -7.76
CA PRO A 325 13.72 13.44 -7.34
C PRO A 325 13.94 13.45 -5.82
N ALA A 326 12.89 13.58 -4.99
CA ALA A 326 13.00 13.96 -3.58
C ALA A 326 13.98 13.11 -2.75
N LEU A 327 14.03 11.79 -2.99
CA LEU A 327 14.85 10.84 -2.23
C LEU A 327 16.07 10.31 -3.01
N ASP A 328 16.33 10.78 -4.24
CA ASP A 328 17.41 10.27 -5.09
C ASP A 328 18.81 10.22 -4.42
N PRO A 329 19.21 11.20 -3.58
CA PRO A 329 20.49 11.15 -2.89
C PRO A 329 20.68 9.93 -1.99
N LEU A 330 19.60 9.26 -1.57
CA LEU A 330 19.66 8.05 -0.75
C LEU A 330 19.99 6.78 -1.52
N ARG A 331 19.94 6.77 -2.87
CA ARG A 331 20.13 5.54 -3.68
C ARG A 331 21.38 4.74 -3.28
N PRO A 332 22.60 5.32 -3.19
CA PRO A 332 23.79 4.55 -2.86
C PRO A 332 23.74 3.98 -1.44
N VAL A 333 23.28 4.79 -0.48
CA VAL A 333 23.19 4.38 0.93
C VAL A 333 22.16 3.27 1.10
N LEU A 334 20.99 3.39 0.47
CA LEU A 334 19.95 2.35 0.50
C LEU A 334 20.46 1.05 -0.11
N ALA A 335 21.18 1.10 -1.22
CA ALA A 335 21.73 -0.11 -1.84
C ALA A 335 22.69 -0.84 -0.89
N ASP A 336 23.61 -0.11 -0.26
CA ASP A 336 24.55 -0.71 0.69
C ASP A 336 23.86 -1.22 1.96
N ARG A 337 22.86 -0.49 2.47
CA ARG A 337 22.06 -0.90 3.63
C ARG A 337 21.26 -2.16 3.36
N ILE A 338 20.56 -2.24 2.23
CA ILE A 338 19.76 -3.42 1.85
C ILE A 338 20.69 -4.62 1.67
N LEU A 339 21.77 -4.50 0.90
CA LEU A 339 22.71 -5.59 0.67
C LEU A 339 23.42 -6.06 1.94
N GLY A 340 23.55 -5.18 2.94
CA GLY A 340 24.07 -5.47 4.28
C GLY A 340 23.12 -6.28 5.15
N LEU A 341 21.83 -6.41 4.79
CA LEU A 341 20.87 -7.28 5.48
C LEU A 341 21.00 -8.76 5.10
N ARG A 342 21.88 -9.10 4.14
CA ARG A 342 22.07 -10.48 3.71
C ARG A 342 22.71 -11.32 4.82
N ASP A 343 22.20 -12.53 4.99
CA ASP A 343 22.80 -13.56 5.85
C ASP A 343 24.07 -14.18 5.22
N GLU A 344 24.69 -15.13 5.93
CA GLU A 344 25.88 -15.84 5.46
C GLU A 344 25.64 -16.65 4.18
N GLU A 345 24.41 -17.10 3.96
CA GLU A 345 24.03 -17.79 2.74
C GLU A 345 23.80 -16.80 1.61
N GLY A 346 23.60 -15.51 1.89
CA GLY A 346 23.34 -14.43 0.94
C GLY A 346 21.85 -14.12 0.74
N GLY A 347 20.96 -14.70 1.53
CA GLY A 347 19.52 -14.43 1.51
C GLY A 347 19.12 -13.26 2.41
N PHE A 348 17.90 -12.75 2.26
CA PHE A 348 17.37 -11.62 3.05
C PHE A 348 16.41 -12.08 4.17
N GLY A 349 16.54 -13.32 4.63
CA GLY A 349 15.60 -13.95 5.53
C GLY A 349 14.60 -14.84 4.78
N ASN A 350 13.30 -14.58 4.94
CA ASN A 350 12.25 -15.38 4.32
C ASN A 350 11.91 -14.91 2.87
N VAL A 351 10.95 -15.57 2.23
CA VAL A 351 10.62 -15.29 0.82
C VAL A 351 9.97 -13.92 0.60
N ILE A 352 9.14 -13.43 1.53
CA ILE A 352 8.54 -12.08 1.41
C ILE A 352 9.61 -11.00 1.57
N GLN A 353 10.53 -11.18 2.53
CA GLN A 353 11.66 -10.27 2.72
C GLN A 353 12.58 -10.27 1.50
N THR A 354 12.85 -11.44 0.92
CA THR A 354 13.66 -11.50 -0.30
C THR A 354 12.97 -10.82 -1.48
N ALA A 355 11.68 -11.05 -1.68
CA ALA A 355 10.91 -10.40 -2.72
C ALA A 355 10.91 -8.86 -2.57
N GLN A 356 10.71 -8.36 -1.34
CA GLN A 356 10.78 -6.93 -1.04
C GLN A 356 12.18 -6.35 -1.24
N ALA A 357 13.24 -7.06 -0.85
CA ALA A 357 14.62 -6.63 -1.06
C ALA A 357 14.99 -6.55 -2.55
N VAL A 358 14.61 -7.56 -3.33
CA VAL A 358 14.78 -7.59 -4.79
C VAL A 358 14.10 -6.37 -5.42
N THR A 359 12.83 -6.12 -5.08
CA THR A 359 12.11 -4.97 -5.61
C THR A 359 12.72 -3.65 -5.15
N ALA A 360 13.14 -3.54 -3.89
CA ALA A 360 13.78 -2.33 -3.38
C ALA A 360 15.10 -2.03 -4.11
N LEU A 361 15.92 -3.06 -4.37
CA LEU A 361 17.15 -2.94 -5.17
C LEU A 361 16.86 -2.56 -6.62
N TYR A 362 15.80 -3.10 -7.22
CA TYR A 362 15.35 -2.68 -8.55
C TYR A 362 14.97 -1.20 -8.58
N ASN A 363 14.14 -0.74 -7.63
CA ASN A 363 13.68 0.65 -7.57
C ASN A 363 14.83 1.66 -7.46
N ILE A 364 15.92 1.30 -6.77
CA ILE A 364 17.10 2.18 -6.65
C ILE A 364 18.12 2.00 -7.78
N GLY A 365 17.90 1.08 -8.73
CA GLY A 365 18.81 0.80 -9.84
C GLY A 365 20.07 0.07 -9.40
N SER A 366 19.93 -0.96 -8.56
CA SER A 366 21.03 -1.74 -8.00
C SER A 366 20.75 -3.25 -7.99
N LEU A 367 19.80 -3.73 -8.80
CA LEU A 367 19.44 -5.14 -8.87
C LEU A 367 20.58 -6.00 -9.44
N GLU A 368 21.46 -5.43 -10.26
CA GLU A 368 22.66 -6.10 -10.79
C GLU A 368 23.71 -6.44 -9.72
N ARG A 369 23.56 -5.92 -8.49
CA ARG A 369 24.44 -6.22 -7.35
C ARG A 369 24.12 -7.56 -6.66
N ILE A 370 23.09 -8.28 -7.11
CA ILE A 370 22.73 -9.63 -6.64
C ILE A 370 22.68 -10.63 -7.81
N ASP A 371 22.69 -11.92 -7.49
CA ASP A 371 22.60 -12.98 -8.49
C ASP A 371 21.13 -13.24 -8.85
N ALA A 372 20.66 -12.59 -9.93
CA ALA A 372 19.27 -12.71 -10.38
C ALA A 372 18.84 -14.16 -10.68
N LYS A 373 19.75 -15.04 -11.12
CA LYS A 373 19.42 -16.44 -11.39
C LYS A 373 19.10 -17.17 -10.10
N ARG A 374 19.97 -16.99 -9.11
CA ARG A 374 19.80 -17.56 -7.77
C ARG A 374 18.48 -17.09 -7.15
N GLU A 375 18.15 -15.81 -7.25
CA GLU A 375 16.91 -15.30 -6.68
C GLU A 375 15.65 -15.86 -7.37
N VAL A 376 15.66 -15.99 -8.71
CA VAL A 376 14.57 -16.65 -9.44
C VAL A 376 14.42 -18.10 -8.99
N GLU A 377 15.52 -18.86 -8.92
CA GLU A 377 15.50 -20.26 -8.48
C GLU A 377 14.96 -20.39 -7.06
N MET A 378 15.38 -19.50 -6.14
CA MET A 378 14.91 -19.50 -4.76
C MET A 378 13.42 -19.21 -4.68
N LEU A 379 12.95 -18.11 -5.29
CA LEU A 379 11.53 -17.74 -5.31
C LEU A 379 10.69 -18.87 -5.91
N MET A 380 11.17 -19.50 -7.00
CA MET A 380 10.45 -20.57 -7.68
C MET A 380 10.40 -21.86 -6.88
N SER A 381 11.46 -22.20 -6.16
CA SER A 381 11.51 -23.39 -5.30
C SER A 381 10.53 -23.35 -4.12
N LEU A 382 10.02 -22.16 -3.78
CA LEU A 382 9.06 -21.95 -2.71
C LEU A 382 7.63 -21.76 -3.23
N GLN A 383 7.44 -21.69 -4.55
CA GLN A 383 6.10 -21.66 -5.13
C GLN A 383 5.46 -23.05 -5.02
N ARG A 384 4.21 -23.07 -4.58
CA ARG A 384 3.42 -24.29 -4.39
C ARG A 384 2.79 -24.73 -5.72
N GLU A 385 2.27 -25.95 -5.74
CA GLU A 385 1.60 -26.53 -6.92
C GLU A 385 0.39 -25.70 -7.40
N ASP A 386 -0.34 -25.08 -6.46
CA ASP A 386 -1.47 -24.21 -6.77
C ASP A 386 -1.06 -22.81 -7.27
N GLY A 387 0.25 -22.49 -7.28
CA GLY A 387 0.80 -21.20 -7.70
C GLY A 387 1.05 -20.21 -6.58
N SER A 388 0.60 -20.49 -5.36
CA SER A 388 0.82 -19.59 -4.21
C SER A 388 2.24 -19.66 -3.66
N TRP A 389 2.57 -18.67 -2.82
CA TRP A 389 3.71 -18.70 -1.91
C TRP A 389 3.27 -18.82 -0.45
N PRO A 390 4.14 -19.29 0.46
CA PRO A 390 3.80 -19.50 1.86
C PRO A 390 3.23 -18.26 2.55
N GLU A 391 2.32 -18.49 3.48
CA GLU A 391 1.83 -17.44 4.36
C GLU A 391 2.95 -17.02 5.31
N LEU A 392 3.23 -15.73 5.35
CA LEU A 392 4.24 -15.12 6.21
C LEU A 392 3.70 -13.86 6.85
N LEU A 393 4.27 -13.50 8.01
CA LEU A 393 4.03 -12.22 8.65
C LEU A 393 4.46 -11.09 7.72
N ALA A 394 3.51 -10.25 7.30
CA ALA A 394 3.75 -9.08 6.46
C ALA A 394 3.84 -7.80 7.30
N PHE A 395 2.95 -7.65 8.28
CA PHE A 395 2.92 -6.51 9.22
C PHE A 395 2.10 -6.89 10.45
N GLY A 396 2.22 -6.12 11.53
CA GLY A 396 1.54 -6.39 12.79
C GLY A 396 2.24 -5.74 13.97
N ASP A 397 1.52 -5.60 15.06
CA ASP A 397 2.04 -5.00 16.28
C ASP A 397 2.91 -6.00 17.06
N GLN A 398 4.21 -5.75 17.08
CA GLN A 398 5.17 -6.57 17.82
C GLN A 398 5.26 -6.18 19.32
N THR A 399 4.62 -5.08 19.71
CA THR A 399 4.81 -4.46 21.04
C THR A 399 3.55 -4.46 21.89
N LEU A 400 2.37 -4.35 21.29
CA LEU A 400 1.12 -4.33 22.05
C LEU A 400 0.70 -5.70 22.52
N LYS A 401 0.35 -5.73 23.81
CA LYS A 401 -0.51 -6.73 24.41
C LYS A 401 -1.93 -6.16 24.39
N TRP A 402 -2.75 -6.56 23.43
CA TRP A 402 -4.19 -6.27 23.47
C TRP A 402 -4.83 -7.09 24.60
N GLY A 403 -4.69 -6.64 25.85
CA GLY A 403 -5.10 -7.43 27.02
C GLY A 403 -4.43 -8.82 27.05
N VAL A 404 -5.23 -9.88 27.06
CA VAL A 404 -4.77 -11.29 27.05
C VAL A 404 -4.34 -11.78 25.65
N VAL A 405 -4.56 -10.97 24.60
CA VAL A 405 -4.52 -11.40 23.18
C VAL A 405 -3.14 -11.24 22.51
N GLY A 406 -2.07 -10.98 23.28
CA GLY A 406 -0.68 -11.05 22.79
C GLY A 406 -0.33 -10.14 21.60
N GLN A 407 0.78 -10.46 20.92
CA GLN A 407 1.31 -9.79 19.72
C GLN A 407 0.47 -10.19 18.49
N ILE A 408 0.06 -9.23 17.67
CA ILE A 408 -0.85 -9.47 16.54
C ILE A 408 -0.08 -9.34 15.22
N GLY A 409 -0.14 -10.39 14.40
CA GLY A 409 0.40 -10.44 13.06
C GLY A 409 -0.69 -10.49 11.99
N HIS A 410 -0.36 -9.98 10.82
CA HIS A 410 -1.18 -10.03 9.62
C HIS A 410 -0.36 -10.57 8.45
N GLY A 411 -0.96 -11.44 7.66
CA GLY A 411 -0.33 -12.06 6.51
C GLY A 411 -1.30 -12.98 5.79
N SER A 412 -0.99 -13.34 4.55
CA SER A 412 -1.70 -14.42 3.84
C SER A 412 -0.82 -14.90 2.69
N GLU A 413 -1.14 -16.07 2.15
CA GLU A 413 -0.50 -16.54 0.93
C GLU A 413 -0.75 -15.59 -0.24
N ALA A 414 -1.89 -14.91 -0.28
CA ALA A 414 -2.18 -13.89 -1.30
C ALA A 414 -1.22 -12.70 -1.17
N VAL A 415 -1.00 -12.19 0.05
CA VAL A 415 -0.04 -11.10 0.29
C VAL A 415 1.37 -11.51 -0.14
N THR A 416 1.87 -12.65 0.32
CA THR A 416 3.22 -13.12 -0.06
C THR A 416 3.33 -13.31 -1.58
N SER A 417 2.31 -13.88 -2.21
CA SER A 417 2.31 -14.15 -3.65
C SER A 417 2.37 -12.87 -4.48
N ALA A 418 1.67 -11.81 -4.08
CA ALA A 418 1.73 -10.52 -4.76
C ALA A 418 3.15 -9.95 -4.79
N PHE A 419 3.87 -9.97 -3.66
CA PHE A 419 5.27 -9.52 -3.60
C PHE A 419 6.21 -10.43 -4.39
N CYS A 420 6.00 -11.76 -4.35
CA CYS A 420 6.82 -12.68 -5.13
C CYS A 420 6.64 -12.48 -6.64
N ILE A 421 5.41 -12.21 -7.10
CA ILE A 421 5.12 -11.85 -8.48
C ILE A 421 5.85 -10.56 -8.86
N GLU A 422 5.76 -9.51 -8.03
CA GLU A 422 6.46 -8.25 -8.27
C GLU A 422 7.97 -8.46 -8.42
N ALA A 423 8.59 -9.22 -7.50
CA ALA A 423 10.01 -9.52 -7.55
C ALA A 423 10.41 -10.32 -8.81
N LEU A 424 9.61 -11.32 -9.18
CA LEU A 424 9.85 -12.11 -10.39
C LEU A 424 9.73 -11.27 -11.66
N GLU A 425 8.79 -10.32 -11.74
CA GLU A 425 8.70 -9.38 -12.87
C GLU A 425 10.02 -8.60 -13.04
N ARG A 426 10.58 -8.07 -11.93
CA ARG A 426 11.86 -7.33 -11.96
C ARG A 426 13.04 -8.20 -12.37
N LEU A 427 13.09 -9.43 -11.86
CA LEU A 427 14.16 -10.38 -12.18
C LEU A 427 14.10 -10.84 -13.64
N VAL A 428 12.89 -11.04 -14.18
CA VAL A 428 12.73 -11.42 -15.59
C VAL A 428 13.19 -10.32 -16.53
N GLU A 429 12.93 -9.05 -16.19
CA GLU A 429 13.43 -7.92 -16.97
C GLU A 429 14.96 -7.97 -17.12
N VAL A 430 15.68 -8.14 -16.00
CA VAL A 430 17.16 -8.23 -16.00
C VAL A 430 17.69 -9.51 -16.64
N LEU A 431 17.01 -10.66 -16.48
CA LEU A 431 17.44 -11.90 -17.13
C LEU A 431 17.14 -11.94 -18.64
N GLY A 432 16.23 -11.07 -19.10
CA GLY A 432 15.86 -10.91 -20.49
C GLY A 432 16.76 -9.95 -21.29
N THR A 433 17.51 -9.08 -20.62
CA THR A 433 18.59 -8.28 -21.20
C THR A 433 19.86 -9.09 -21.34
#